data_AF-A0AAE4D7Y7-F1
#
_entry.id   AF-A0AAE4D7Y7-F1
#
_cell.length_a   1.000
_cell.length_b   1.000
_cell.length_c   1.000
_cell.angle_alpha   90.00
_cell.angle_beta   90.00
_cell.angle_gamma   90.00
#
_symmetry.space_group_name_H-M   'P 1'
#
loop_
_entity.id
_entity.type
_entity.pdbx_description
1 polymer ?
#
loop_
_entity_poly.entity_id
_entity_poly.type
_entity_poly.pdbx_seq_one_letter_code
_entity_poly.pdbx_strand_id
1 'polypeptide(L)'
;MFSNKNQPAHTSERFNSLTHMVGLVAAVVAGGMLIWATVMDGALWKILSATLYVSSLVALYTTSTLYHATTGIAKKVFQKLDHIAIYMLIAGSYTPFLLVEIEQSVGWPIFAVVWTLAIAGIIIELLPGKRQRVLAILMYFAMSYAISTYSGSILADLPHNGLFWLLLGGIFYTGGVVFYVMDKKFRYAHAIWHLFVLAGSASHYVVIFSILA
;
A
#
# COMPACT_ATOMS: atom_id res chain seq x y z
N MET A 1 11.65 -30.19 9.50
CA MET A 1 13.10 -30.39 9.75
C MET A 1 13.80 -29.54 8.69
N PHE A 2 14.15 -28.26 8.90
CA PHE A 2 14.96 -27.64 9.95
C PHE A 2 14.34 -26.29 10.35
N SER A 3 13.75 -26.21 11.55
CA SER A 3 13.47 -24.92 12.18
C SER A 3 14.61 -24.69 13.16
N ASN A 4 15.52 -23.79 12.81
CA ASN A 4 16.61 -23.40 13.69
C ASN A 4 16.00 -22.58 14.85
N LYS A 5 15.68 -23.26 15.95
CA LYS A 5 15.05 -22.71 17.16
C LYS A 5 15.96 -21.76 17.98
N ASN A 6 17.20 -21.52 17.54
CA ASN A 6 18.20 -20.75 18.30
C ASN A 6 18.51 -19.36 17.72
N GLN A 7 17.55 -18.72 17.04
CA GLN A 7 17.77 -17.41 16.42
C GLN A 7 16.83 -16.35 17.02
N PRO A 8 17.35 -15.26 17.64
CA PRO A 8 16.51 -14.33 18.38
C PRO A 8 15.61 -13.55 17.44
N ALA A 9 14.30 -13.81 17.51
CA ALA A 9 13.23 -13.13 16.77
C ALA A 9 13.33 -11.59 16.82
N HIS A 10 13.97 -11.04 17.88
CA HIS A 10 14.19 -9.61 18.05
C HIS A 10 15.01 -8.94 16.94
N THR A 11 15.95 -9.64 16.31
CA THR A 11 16.83 -9.02 15.30
C THR A 11 16.12 -8.78 13.97
N SER A 12 15.33 -9.74 13.48
CA SER A 12 14.52 -9.56 12.26
C SER A 12 13.43 -8.51 12.46
N GLU A 13 12.79 -8.48 13.64
CA GLU A 13 11.76 -7.49 13.98
C GLU A 13 12.32 -6.06 14.01
N ARG A 14 13.55 -5.86 14.50
CA ARG A 14 14.23 -4.55 14.46
C ARG A 14 14.46 -4.07 13.02
N PHE A 15 14.89 -4.95 12.11
CA PHE A 15 15.04 -4.59 10.70
C PHE A 15 13.69 -4.23 10.06
N ASN A 16 12.64 -5.01 10.33
CA ASN A 16 11.29 -4.72 9.82
C ASN A 16 10.76 -3.37 10.32
N SER A 17 10.97 -3.07 11.60
CA SER A 17 10.57 -1.79 12.20
C SER A 17 11.38 -0.62 11.61
N LEU A 18 12.70 -0.79 11.45
CA LEU A 18 13.57 0.26 10.90
C LEU A 18 13.21 0.60 9.44
N THR A 19 12.98 -0.41 8.58
CA THR A 19 12.64 -0.16 7.17
C THR A 19 11.35 0.65 7.03
N HIS A 20 10.32 0.32 7.81
CA HIS A 20 9.05 1.04 7.77
C HIS A 20 9.07 2.36 8.56
N MET A 21 9.96 2.53 9.54
CA MET A 21 10.19 3.83 10.17
C MET A 21 10.83 4.81 9.18
N VAL A 22 11.78 4.35 8.36
CA VAL A 22 12.34 5.17 7.26
C VAL A 22 11.23 5.50 6.25
N GLY A 23 10.39 4.52 5.90
CA GLY A 23 9.21 4.73 5.08
C GLY A 23 8.24 5.76 5.64
N LEU A 24 8.01 5.76 6.97
CA LEU A 24 7.16 6.72 7.66
C LEU A 24 7.68 8.15 7.53
N VAL A 25 8.97 8.36 7.81
CA VAL A 25 9.60 9.68 7.68
C VAL A 25 9.51 10.17 6.23
N ALA A 26 9.81 9.30 5.26
CA ALA A 26 9.68 9.62 3.84
C ALA A 26 8.22 9.96 3.48
N ALA A 27 7.24 9.18 3.94
CA ALA A 27 5.81 9.39 3.67
C ALA A 27 5.29 10.71 4.25
N VAL A 28 5.73 11.11 5.44
CA VAL A 28 5.34 12.39 6.05
C VAL A 28 5.93 13.56 5.26
N VAL A 29 7.22 13.51 4.92
CA VAL A 29 7.89 14.59 4.18
C VAL A 29 7.36 14.70 2.75
N ALA A 30 7.39 13.60 2.01
CA ALA A 30 6.94 13.55 0.61
C ALA A 30 5.43 13.78 0.51
N GLY A 31 4.65 13.22 1.44
CA GLY A 31 3.21 13.46 1.53
C GLY A 31 2.88 14.92 1.83
N GLY A 32 3.63 15.56 2.74
CA GLY A 32 3.51 16.99 3.00
C GLY A 32 3.78 17.84 1.75
N MET A 33 4.81 17.49 0.97
CA MET A 33 5.11 18.16 -0.31
C MET A 33 3.97 18.00 -1.32
N LEU A 34 3.38 16.80 -1.44
CA LEU A 34 2.26 16.53 -2.34
C LEU A 34 1.01 17.32 -1.91
N ILE A 35 0.66 17.32 -0.62
CA ILE A 35 -0.47 18.09 -0.11
C ILE A 35 -0.24 19.58 -0.35
N TRP A 36 0.96 20.09 -0.09
CA TRP A 36 1.27 21.48 -0.34
C TRP A 36 1.10 21.86 -1.82
N ALA A 37 1.66 21.07 -2.74
CA ALA A 37 1.56 21.34 -4.18
C ALA A 37 0.10 21.28 -4.67
N THR A 38 -0.69 20.30 -4.22
CA THR A 38 -2.11 20.18 -4.59
C THR A 38 -2.99 21.30 -4.05
N VAL A 39 -2.68 21.82 -2.85
CA VAL A 39 -3.40 22.97 -2.28
C VAL A 39 -3.12 24.24 -3.08
N MET A 40 -1.93 24.41 -3.67
CA MET A 40 -1.61 25.57 -4.51
C MET A 40 -2.39 25.58 -5.84
N ASP A 41 -2.73 24.41 -6.38
CA ASP A 41 -3.61 24.28 -7.57
C ASP A 41 -5.08 24.61 -7.24
N GLY A 42 -5.53 24.30 -6.01
CA GLY A 42 -6.85 24.68 -5.49
C GLY A 42 -8.02 23.77 -5.90
N ALA A 43 -7.78 22.74 -6.72
CA ALA A 43 -8.83 21.80 -7.12
C ALA A 43 -9.20 20.83 -5.98
N LEU A 44 -10.48 20.87 -5.55
CA LEU A 44 -11.00 20.05 -4.45
C LEU A 44 -10.73 18.55 -4.63
N TRP A 45 -10.98 18.02 -5.83
CA TRP A 45 -10.77 16.59 -6.12
C TRP A 45 -9.32 16.16 -6.03
N LYS A 46 -8.36 17.03 -6.39
CA LYS A 46 -6.94 16.77 -6.22
C LYS A 46 -6.55 16.73 -4.75
N ILE A 47 -7.03 17.69 -3.96
CA ILE A 47 -6.77 17.77 -2.51
C ILE A 47 -7.33 16.55 -1.78
N LEU A 48 -8.57 16.15 -2.07
CA LEU A 48 -9.20 14.96 -1.48
C LEU A 48 -8.43 13.68 -1.84
N SER A 49 -8.05 13.54 -3.12
CA SER A 49 -7.29 12.39 -3.59
C SER A 49 -5.91 12.31 -2.96
N ALA A 50 -5.19 13.43 -2.88
CA ALA A 50 -3.90 13.51 -2.20
C ALA A 50 -4.03 13.17 -0.71
N THR A 51 -5.07 13.69 -0.03
CA THR A 51 -5.29 13.44 1.40
C THR A 51 -5.56 11.96 1.67
N LEU A 52 -6.40 11.31 0.87
CA LEU A 52 -6.69 9.87 1.00
C LEU A 52 -5.43 9.03 0.75
N TYR A 53 -4.67 9.34 -0.30
CA TYR A 53 -3.42 8.65 -0.59
C TYR A 53 -2.39 8.82 0.55
N VAL A 54 -2.07 10.06 0.93
CA VAL A 54 -1.04 10.38 1.94
C VAL A 54 -1.42 9.82 3.31
N SER A 55 -2.68 9.97 3.73
CA SER A 55 -3.13 9.42 5.02
C SER A 55 -3.03 7.89 5.06
N SER A 56 -3.36 7.20 3.96
CA SER A 56 -3.21 5.74 3.86
C SER A 56 -1.74 5.30 3.92
N LEU A 57 -0.83 6.05 3.29
CA LEU A 57 0.60 5.80 3.28
C LEU A 57 1.22 5.98 4.68
N VAL A 58 0.89 7.09 5.34
CA VAL A 58 1.32 7.37 6.72
C VAL A 58 0.75 6.32 7.68
N ALA A 59 -0.52 5.94 7.53
CA ALA A 59 -1.14 4.92 8.35
C ALA A 59 -0.42 3.57 8.23
N LEU A 60 -0.15 3.10 7.00
CA LEU A 60 0.60 1.87 6.75
C LEU A 60 1.95 1.86 7.45
N TYR A 61 2.80 2.86 7.19
CA TYR A 61 4.14 2.85 7.76
C TYR A 61 4.12 3.03 9.28
N THR A 62 3.16 3.77 9.82
CA THR A 62 2.98 3.92 11.28
C THR A 62 2.59 2.60 11.92
N THR A 63 1.50 1.97 11.45
CA THR A 63 0.98 0.75 12.07
C THR A 63 1.96 -0.40 11.94
N SER A 64 2.68 -0.48 10.82
CA SER A 64 3.72 -1.49 10.61
C SER A 64 4.95 -1.29 11.49
N THR A 65 5.42 -0.05 11.64
CA THR A 65 6.53 0.28 12.55
C THR A 65 6.17 -0.12 13.98
N LEU A 66 4.96 0.21 14.42
CA LEU A 66 4.45 -0.13 15.76
C LEU A 66 4.24 -1.63 15.94
N TYR A 67 3.75 -2.33 14.91
CA TYR A 67 3.58 -3.79 14.95
C TYR A 67 4.90 -4.51 15.25
N HIS A 68 5.99 -4.11 14.58
CA HIS A 68 7.30 -4.72 14.78
C HIS A 68 8.06 -4.20 16.01
N ALA A 69 7.73 -3.00 16.50
CA ALA A 69 8.33 -2.43 17.70
C ALA A 69 7.69 -2.92 19.01
N THR A 70 6.43 -3.36 18.98
CA THR A 70 5.66 -3.72 20.18
C THR A 70 5.65 -5.22 20.46
N THR A 71 5.26 -5.59 21.70
CA THR A 71 5.09 -6.98 22.14
C THR A 71 3.77 -7.16 22.91
N GLY A 72 3.43 -8.40 23.30
CA GLY A 72 2.25 -8.68 24.11
C GLY A 72 0.91 -8.42 23.41
N ILE A 73 -0.06 -7.84 24.13
CA ILE A 73 -1.41 -7.58 23.62
C ILE A 73 -1.39 -6.50 22.53
N ALA A 74 -0.59 -5.45 22.72
CA ALA A 74 -0.44 -4.36 21.75
C ALA A 74 0.00 -4.87 20.38
N LYS A 75 0.93 -5.84 20.33
CA LYS A 75 1.38 -6.44 19.07
C LYS A 75 0.23 -7.05 18.26
N LYS A 76 -0.76 -7.68 18.92
CA LYS A 76 -1.93 -8.26 18.24
C LYS A 76 -2.83 -7.20 17.62
N VAL A 77 -2.98 -6.05 18.30
CA VAL A 77 -3.76 -4.91 17.81
C VAL A 77 -3.06 -4.28 16.60
N PHE A 78 -1.78 -3.95 16.73
CA PHE A 78 -1.02 -3.36 15.63
C PHE A 78 -0.86 -4.29 14.45
N GLN A 79 -0.81 -5.61 14.66
CA GLN A 79 -0.86 -6.57 13.55
C GLN A 79 -2.14 -6.43 12.72
N LYS A 80 -3.30 -6.29 13.38
CA LYS A 80 -4.58 -6.11 12.68
C LYS A 80 -4.62 -4.77 11.95
N LEU A 81 -4.13 -3.70 12.58
CA LEU A 81 -4.05 -2.38 11.97
C LEU A 81 -3.06 -2.33 10.78
N ASP A 82 -1.94 -3.04 10.87
CA ASP A 82 -0.96 -3.18 9.79
C ASP A 82 -1.58 -3.87 8.57
N HIS A 83 -2.30 -4.99 8.78
CA HIS A 83 -3.02 -5.66 7.70
C HIS A 83 -4.13 -4.78 7.09
N ILE A 84 -4.92 -4.09 7.93
CA ILE A 84 -5.97 -3.16 7.50
C ILE A 84 -5.39 -2.04 6.65
N ALA A 85 -4.23 -1.51 7.01
CA ALA A 85 -3.61 -0.41 6.31
C ALA A 85 -3.19 -0.76 4.87
N ILE A 86 -2.96 -2.05 4.55
CA ILE A 86 -2.71 -2.49 3.17
C ILE A 86 -3.94 -2.26 2.29
N TYR A 87 -5.15 -2.60 2.76
CA TYR A 87 -6.40 -2.34 2.03
C TYR A 87 -6.59 -0.84 1.79
N MET A 88 -6.36 -0.03 2.82
CA MET A 88 -6.46 1.43 2.74
C MET A 88 -5.44 2.01 1.77
N LEU A 89 -4.20 1.51 1.77
CA LEU A 89 -3.16 1.97 0.86
C LEU A 89 -3.48 1.66 -0.60
N ILE A 90 -3.98 0.44 -0.87
CA ILE A 90 -4.38 0.07 -2.24
C ILE A 90 -5.51 1.01 -2.70
N ALA A 91 -6.58 1.17 -1.92
CA ALA A 91 -7.69 2.06 -2.28
C ALA A 91 -7.26 3.55 -2.39
N GLY A 92 -6.44 4.02 -1.46
CA GLY A 92 -5.88 5.37 -1.46
C GLY A 92 -5.00 5.63 -2.69
N SER A 93 -4.18 4.66 -3.10
CA SER A 93 -3.31 4.76 -4.28
C SER A 93 -4.09 4.80 -5.60
N TYR A 94 -5.28 4.21 -5.64
CA TYR A 94 -6.18 4.25 -6.81
C TYR A 94 -6.90 5.59 -6.95
N THR A 95 -7.17 6.26 -5.83
CA THR A 95 -8.07 7.42 -5.79
C THR A 95 -7.64 8.57 -6.73
N PRO A 96 -6.35 8.99 -6.78
CA PRO A 96 -5.89 10.01 -7.71
C PRO A 96 -6.18 9.68 -9.18
N PHE A 97 -5.93 8.43 -9.59
CA PHE A 97 -6.17 8.00 -10.96
C PHE A 97 -7.67 8.03 -11.30
N LEU A 98 -8.50 7.51 -10.39
CA LEU A 98 -9.92 7.32 -10.66
C LEU A 98 -10.76 8.59 -10.55
N LEU A 99 -10.33 9.57 -9.74
CA LEU A 99 -11.09 10.81 -9.53
C LEU A 99 -10.53 12.01 -10.29
N VAL A 100 -9.27 11.96 -10.75
CA VAL A 100 -8.60 13.10 -11.41
C VAL A 100 -8.14 12.77 -12.82
N GLU A 101 -7.43 11.66 -13.02
CA GLU A 101 -6.81 11.33 -14.31
C GLU A 101 -7.80 10.72 -15.31
N ILE A 102 -8.58 9.73 -14.87
CA ILE A 102 -9.48 8.96 -15.73
C ILE A 102 -10.81 9.68 -15.88
N GLU A 103 -11.40 9.60 -17.08
CA GLU A 103 -12.74 10.12 -17.35
C GLU A 103 -13.76 9.63 -16.31
N GLN A 104 -14.57 10.56 -15.79
CA GLN A 104 -15.47 10.30 -14.66
C GLN A 104 -16.47 9.16 -14.90
N SER A 105 -16.90 8.93 -16.15
CA SER A 105 -17.82 7.85 -16.52
C SER A 105 -17.24 6.45 -16.25
N VAL A 106 -15.90 6.33 -16.29
CA VAL A 106 -15.15 5.11 -16.02
C VAL A 106 -14.57 5.10 -14.61
N GLY A 107 -14.07 6.24 -14.12
CA GLY A 107 -13.39 6.35 -12.83
C GLY A 107 -14.27 6.03 -11.62
N TRP A 108 -15.48 6.58 -11.56
CA TRP A 108 -16.39 6.41 -10.41
C TRP A 108 -16.84 4.96 -10.15
N PRO A 109 -17.27 4.19 -11.17
CA PRO A 109 -17.60 2.78 -10.97
C PRO A 109 -16.45 1.96 -10.38
N ILE A 110 -15.23 2.15 -10.88
CA ILE A 110 -14.05 1.43 -10.39
C ILE A 110 -13.72 1.89 -8.97
N PHE A 111 -13.86 3.18 -8.69
CA PHE A 111 -13.62 3.74 -7.34
C PHE A 111 -14.55 3.06 -6.34
N ALA A 112 -15.84 2.95 -6.66
CA ALA A 112 -16.81 2.26 -5.82
C ALA A 112 -16.46 0.79 -5.60
N VAL A 113 -16.03 0.07 -6.65
CA VAL A 113 -15.61 -1.34 -6.55
C VAL A 113 -14.40 -1.49 -5.63
N VAL A 114 -13.33 -0.71 -5.86
CA VAL A 114 -12.08 -0.81 -5.08
C VAL A 114 -12.31 -0.46 -3.62
N TRP A 115 -13.07 0.60 -3.32
CA TRP A 115 -13.38 0.97 -1.93
C TRP A 115 -14.32 -0.01 -1.26
N THR A 116 -15.29 -0.59 -1.99
CA THR A 116 -16.16 -1.65 -1.44
C THR A 116 -15.34 -2.89 -1.09
N LEU A 117 -14.41 -3.30 -1.95
CA LEU A 117 -13.50 -4.42 -1.66
C LEU A 117 -12.57 -4.11 -0.49
N ALA A 118 -12.09 -2.86 -0.38
CA ALA A 118 -11.28 -2.42 0.76
C ALA A 118 -12.06 -2.57 2.08
N ILE A 119 -13.28 -2.02 2.14
CA ILE A 119 -14.15 -2.10 3.32
C ILE A 119 -14.47 -3.56 3.66
N ALA A 120 -14.83 -4.37 2.67
CA ALA A 120 -15.08 -5.80 2.87
C ALA A 120 -13.83 -6.52 3.43
N GLY A 121 -12.65 -6.18 2.93
CA GLY A 121 -11.38 -6.75 3.39
C GLY A 121 -11.05 -6.38 4.82
N ILE A 122 -11.30 -5.12 5.19
CA ILE A 122 -11.17 -4.62 6.57
C ILE A 122 -12.11 -5.38 7.51
N ILE A 123 -13.38 -5.55 7.12
CA ILE A 123 -14.35 -6.31 7.92
C ILE A 123 -13.87 -7.76 8.11
N ILE A 124 -13.44 -8.43 7.02
CA ILE A 124 -12.93 -9.81 7.08
C ILE A 124 -11.68 -9.92 7.97
N GLU A 125 -10.79 -8.93 7.94
CA GLU A 125 -9.59 -8.91 8.78
C GLU A 125 -9.94 -8.74 10.26
N LEU A 126 -11.00 -8.00 10.60
CA LEU A 126 -11.46 -7.83 11.99
C LEU A 126 -12.15 -9.07 12.57
N LEU A 127 -12.73 -9.92 11.74
CA LEU A 127 -13.35 -11.17 12.19
C LEU A 127 -12.30 -12.18 12.67
N PRO A 128 -12.65 -13.18 13.49
CA PRO A 128 -11.75 -14.28 13.81
C PRO A 128 -11.79 -15.37 12.71
N GLY A 129 -10.63 -15.79 12.17
CA GLY A 129 -10.61 -16.82 11.12
C GLY A 129 -9.27 -17.50 10.89
N LYS A 130 -9.29 -18.81 10.57
CA LYS A 130 -8.06 -19.62 10.36
C LYS A 130 -7.39 -19.42 8.99
N ARG A 131 -8.09 -18.86 7.98
CA ARG A 131 -7.61 -18.69 6.59
C ARG A 131 -7.46 -17.23 6.15
N GLN A 132 -7.42 -16.29 7.10
CA GLN A 132 -7.37 -14.85 6.82
C GLN A 132 -6.22 -14.45 5.90
N ARG A 133 -5.03 -15.03 6.10
CA ARG A 133 -3.86 -14.69 5.27
C ARG A 133 -4.05 -14.99 3.79
N VAL A 134 -4.67 -16.12 3.43
CA VAL A 134 -4.89 -16.48 2.01
C VAL A 134 -5.97 -15.59 1.41
N LEU A 135 -7.07 -15.39 2.13
CA LEU A 135 -8.14 -14.48 1.68
C LEU A 135 -7.60 -13.05 1.49
N ALA A 136 -6.81 -12.55 2.42
CA ALA A 136 -6.22 -11.22 2.33
C ALA A 136 -5.34 -11.07 1.08
N ILE A 137 -4.45 -12.02 0.81
CA ILE A 137 -3.64 -12.01 -0.42
C ILE A 137 -4.53 -11.98 -1.68
N LEU A 138 -5.57 -12.82 -1.74
CA LEU A 138 -6.49 -12.84 -2.88
C LEU A 138 -7.22 -11.51 -3.04
N MET A 139 -7.65 -10.89 -1.95
CA MET A 139 -8.31 -9.58 -1.99
C MET A 139 -7.34 -8.47 -2.40
N TYR A 140 -6.11 -8.48 -1.89
CA TYR A 140 -5.07 -7.53 -2.32
C TYR A 140 -4.82 -7.62 -3.81
N PHE A 141 -4.71 -8.83 -4.37
CA PHE A 141 -4.56 -9.02 -5.81
C PHE A 141 -5.80 -8.59 -6.59
N ALA A 142 -6.99 -8.97 -6.15
CA ALA A 142 -8.24 -8.59 -6.81
C ALA A 142 -8.40 -7.06 -6.86
N MET A 143 -8.09 -6.37 -5.77
CA MET A 143 -8.07 -4.91 -5.73
C MET A 143 -6.96 -4.33 -6.60
N SER A 144 -5.73 -4.86 -6.51
CA SER A 144 -4.56 -4.31 -7.22
C SER A 144 -4.65 -4.45 -8.73
N TYR A 145 -5.36 -5.47 -9.23
CA TYR A 145 -5.57 -5.68 -10.67
C TYR A 145 -6.90 -5.14 -11.17
N ALA A 146 -7.74 -4.55 -10.32
CA ALA A 146 -9.04 -4.00 -10.74
C ALA A 146 -8.90 -2.99 -11.89
N ILE A 147 -7.87 -2.14 -11.84
CA ILE A 147 -7.61 -1.12 -12.88
C ILE A 147 -7.25 -1.73 -14.25
N SER A 148 -6.69 -2.94 -14.28
CA SER A 148 -6.23 -3.57 -15.53
C SER A 148 -7.36 -3.87 -16.51
N THR A 149 -8.58 -4.03 -15.99
CA THR A 149 -9.80 -4.21 -16.79
C THR A 149 -10.12 -3.00 -17.67
N TYR A 150 -9.53 -1.84 -17.39
CA TYR A 150 -9.68 -0.59 -18.14
C TYR A 150 -8.32 -0.02 -18.60
N SER A 151 -7.35 -0.91 -18.84
CA SER A 151 -6.00 -0.55 -19.30
C SER A 151 -5.97 0.32 -20.56
N GLY A 152 -6.98 0.25 -21.44
CA GLY A 152 -7.08 1.09 -22.64
C GLY A 152 -7.13 2.59 -22.33
N SER A 153 -7.93 3.02 -21.34
CA SER A 153 -8.00 4.42 -20.92
C SER A 153 -6.70 4.87 -20.25
N ILE A 154 -6.16 4.05 -19.35
CA ILE A 154 -4.89 4.32 -18.65
C ILE A 154 -3.75 4.55 -19.66
N LEU A 155 -3.66 3.74 -20.71
CA LEU A 155 -2.63 3.85 -21.75
C LEU A 155 -2.79 5.09 -22.63
N ALA A 156 -4.01 5.59 -22.79
CA ALA A 156 -4.31 6.77 -23.59
C ALA A 156 -4.12 8.08 -22.80
N ASP A 157 -4.46 8.06 -21.51
CA ASP A 157 -4.55 9.25 -20.67
C ASP A 157 -3.21 9.57 -19.97
N LEU A 158 -2.43 8.56 -19.58
CA LEU A 158 -1.16 8.79 -18.86
C LEU A 158 0.02 9.10 -19.80
N PRO A 159 0.85 10.11 -19.46
CA PRO A 159 2.14 10.30 -20.11
C PRO A 159 3.02 9.05 -20.00
N HIS A 160 3.89 8.81 -21.00
CA HIS A 160 4.78 7.63 -21.03
C HIS A 160 5.58 7.44 -19.73
N ASN A 161 6.03 8.54 -19.11
CA ASN A 161 6.74 8.49 -17.84
C ASN A 161 5.84 8.05 -16.68
N GLY A 162 4.58 8.49 -16.64
CA GLY A 162 3.60 8.07 -15.63
C GLY A 162 3.29 6.58 -15.73
N LEU A 163 3.12 6.07 -16.95
CA LEU A 163 2.93 4.64 -17.18
C LEU A 163 4.13 3.80 -16.72
N PHE A 164 5.36 4.27 -16.99
CA PHE A 164 6.57 3.59 -16.51
C PHE A 164 6.58 3.43 -14.99
N TRP A 165 6.34 4.52 -14.24
CA TRP A 165 6.33 4.48 -12.78
C TRP A 165 5.19 3.64 -12.22
N LEU A 166 4.01 3.68 -12.85
CA LEU A 166 2.87 2.84 -12.48
C LEU A 166 3.21 1.34 -12.65
N LEU A 167 3.76 0.96 -13.80
CA LEU A 167 4.15 -0.43 -14.08
C LEU A 167 5.29 -0.90 -13.18
N LEU A 168 6.30 -0.05 -12.97
CA LEU A 168 7.41 -0.34 -12.08
C LEU A 168 6.93 -0.56 -10.64
N GLY A 169 5.99 0.28 -10.17
CA GLY A 169 5.31 0.11 -8.89
C GLY A 169 4.56 -1.21 -8.78
N GLY A 170 3.78 -1.57 -9.81
CA GLY A 170 3.07 -2.84 -9.89
C GLY A 170 4.00 -4.06 -9.86
N ILE A 171 5.16 -3.99 -10.52
CA ILE A 171 6.22 -5.01 -10.47
C ILE A 171 6.77 -5.14 -9.05
N PHE A 172 7.08 -4.02 -8.39
CA PHE A 172 7.57 -4.07 -7.01
C PHE A 172 6.54 -4.68 -6.05
N TYR A 173 5.28 -4.25 -6.11
CA TYR A 173 4.26 -4.84 -5.23
C TYR A 173 4.06 -6.33 -5.50
N THR A 174 3.93 -6.73 -6.77
CA THR A 174 3.70 -8.14 -7.13
C THR A 174 4.91 -9.02 -6.79
N GLY A 175 6.12 -8.55 -7.13
CA GLY A 175 7.38 -9.25 -6.81
C GLY A 175 7.60 -9.38 -5.31
N GLY A 176 7.21 -8.35 -4.54
CA GLY A 176 7.24 -8.40 -3.09
C GLY A 176 6.41 -9.55 -2.52
N VAL A 177 5.24 -9.87 -3.09
CA VAL A 177 4.33 -10.88 -2.53
C VAL A 177 5.01 -12.25 -2.44
N VAL A 178 5.95 -12.54 -3.35
CA VAL A 178 6.78 -13.75 -3.30
C VAL A 178 7.52 -13.84 -1.96
N PHE A 179 8.16 -12.75 -1.53
CA PHE A 179 8.85 -12.68 -0.24
C PHE A 179 7.88 -12.68 0.94
N TYR A 180 6.71 -12.04 0.80
CA TYR A 180 5.66 -12.11 1.82
C TYR A 180 5.23 -13.56 2.08
N VAL A 181 4.96 -14.34 1.04
CA VAL A 181 4.57 -15.77 1.16
C VAL A 181 5.71 -16.62 1.71
N MET A 182 6.96 -16.26 1.41
CA MET A 182 8.17 -16.97 1.83
C MET A 182 8.68 -16.55 3.23
N ASP A 183 8.00 -15.64 3.93
CA ASP A 183 8.40 -15.10 5.25
C ASP A 183 8.68 -16.17 6.32
N LYS A 184 7.94 -17.28 6.29
CA LYS A 184 8.14 -18.42 7.20
C LYS A 184 9.33 -19.30 6.82
N LYS A 185 9.81 -19.20 5.58
CA LYS A 185 10.88 -20.04 5.03
C LYS A 185 12.26 -19.38 5.11
N PHE A 186 12.33 -18.04 4.99
CA PHE A 186 13.60 -17.30 5.00
C PHE A 186 13.59 -16.18 6.04
N ARG A 187 14.67 -16.12 6.84
CA ARG A 187 14.83 -15.21 7.99
C ARG A 187 14.55 -13.74 7.70
N TYR A 188 14.96 -13.24 6.54
CA TYR A 188 14.83 -11.82 6.16
C TYR A 188 13.80 -11.58 5.05
N ALA A 189 13.01 -12.59 4.66
CA ALA A 189 12.04 -12.42 3.59
C ALA A 189 10.98 -11.35 3.91
N HIS A 190 10.58 -11.20 5.18
CA HIS A 190 9.66 -10.13 5.58
C HIS A 190 10.28 -8.73 5.46
N ALA A 191 11.57 -8.58 5.80
CA ALA A 191 12.29 -7.32 5.62
C ALA A 191 12.46 -6.98 4.13
N ILE A 192 12.73 -7.99 3.29
CA ILE A 192 12.79 -7.80 1.83
C ILE A 192 11.41 -7.38 1.31
N TRP A 193 10.33 -8.02 1.76
CA TRP A 193 8.96 -7.58 1.46
C TRP A 193 8.75 -6.10 1.77
N HIS A 194 9.20 -5.61 2.94
CA HIS A 194 9.12 -4.18 3.29
C HIS A 194 9.86 -3.29 2.31
N LEU A 195 11.03 -3.70 1.82
CA LEU A 195 11.77 -2.94 0.80
C LEU A 195 11.02 -2.88 -0.53
N PHE A 196 10.37 -3.97 -0.94
CA PHE A 196 9.52 -3.98 -2.13
C PHE A 196 8.29 -3.08 -1.96
N VAL A 197 7.65 -3.07 -0.79
CA VAL A 197 6.53 -2.16 -0.47
C VAL A 197 7.00 -0.70 -0.52
N LEU A 198 8.18 -0.39 0.02
CA LEU A 198 8.78 0.95 -0.03
C LEU A 198 9.07 1.39 -1.48
N ALA A 199 9.68 0.52 -2.29
CA ALA A 199 9.98 0.80 -3.69
C ALA A 199 8.70 0.98 -4.54
N GLY A 200 7.69 0.14 -4.29
CA GLY A 200 6.37 0.27 -4.91
C GLY A 200 5.68 1.58 -4.53
N SER A 201 5.70 1.93 -3.24
CA SER A 201 5.15 3.19 -2.74
C SER A 201 5.85 4.42 -3.30
N ALA A 202 7.19 4.40 -3.39
CA ALA A 202 7.97 5.46 -4.01
C ALA A 202 7.63 5.63 -5.50
N SER A 203 7.50 4.52 -6.23
CA SER A 203 7.11 4.55 -7.65
C SER A 203 5.71 5.13 -7.84
N HIS A 204 4.74 4.70 -7.02
CA HIS A 204 3.38 5.23 -7.02
C HIS A 204 3.34 6.70 -6.64
N TYR A 205 4.15 7.12 -5.67
CA TYR A 205 4.25 8.53 -5.28
C TYR A 205 4.68 9.40 -6.45
N VAL A 206 5.68 8.98 -7.23
CA VAL A 206 6.17 9.76 -8.38
C VAL A 206 5.08 9.98 -9.43
N VAL A 207 4.34 8.93 -9.80
CA VAL A 207 3.24 9.06 -10.77
C VAL A 207 2.06 9.86 -10.19
N ILE A 208 1.68 9.64 -8.93
CA ILE A 208 0.59 10.38 -8.28
C ILE A 208 0.95 11.87 -8.16
N PHE A 209 2.20 12.18 -7.84
CA PHE A 209 2.69 13.55 -7.82
C PHE A 209 2.53 14.20 -9.20
N SER A 210 2.91 13.51 -10.28
CA SER A 210 2.76 14.06 -11.64
C SER A 210 1.32 14.26 -12.11
N ILE A 211 0.36 13.56 -11.50
CA ILE A 211 -1.08 13.70 -11.80
C ILE A 211 -1.68 14.89 -11.02
N LEU A 212 -1.25 15.07 -9.77
CA LEU A 212 -1.91 15.97 -8.84
C LEU A 212 -1.22 17.34 -8.70
N ALA A 213 0.08 17.44 -8.93
CA ALA A 213 0.89 18.65 -8.79
C ALA A 213 1.40 19.14 -10.15
#